data_AF-A0A4Y8USA5-F1
#
_entry.id   AF-A0A4Y8USA5-F1
#
_cell.length_a   1.000
_cell.length_b   1.000
_cell.length_c   1.000
_cell.angle_alpha   90.00
_cell.angle_beta   90.00
_cell.angle_gamma   90.00
#
_symmetry.space_group_name_H-M   'P 1'
#
loop_
_entity.id
_entity.type
_entity.pdbx_description
1 polymer ?
#
loop_
_entity_poly.entity_id
_entity_poly.type
_entity_poly.pdbx_seq_one_letter_code
_entity_poly.pdbx_strand_id
1 'polypeptide(L)'
;MARQAFAGAMPMFLSGENDVGQDKVRFLLSELNQELATAENLDQETLDLARKLEKDMELLIERSEPVSAELGNAIALEARFAATHPVAERILRELVAVLGRMGI
;
A
#
# COMPACT_ATOMS: atom_id res chain seq x y z
N MET A 1 45.92 8.36 -30.26
CA MET A 1 45.45 7.41 -29.24
C MET A 1 44.41 8.10 -28.38
N ALA A 2 43.17 7.63 -28.44
CA ALA A 2 42.04 8.17 -27.72
C ALA A 2 41.94 7.54 -26.33
N ARG A 3 41.64 8.34 -25.31
CA ARG A 3 40.75 7.96 -24.21
C ARG A 3 40.38 9.20 -23.39
N GLN A 4 39.22 9.75 -23.72
CA GLN A 4 38.45 10.63 -22.86
C GLN A 4 38.01 9.79 -21.64
N ALA A 5 38.37 10.23 -20.44
CA ALA A 5 37.77 9.73 -19.22
C ALA A 5 36.41 10.41 -19.08
N PHE A 6 35.35 9.72 -19.52
CA PHE A 6 33.99 10.15 -19.29
C PHE A 6 33.66 10.07 -17.80
N ALA A 7 33.04 11.15 -17.32
CA ALA A 7 32.42 11.29 -16.02
C ALA A 7 31.52 10.09 -15.70
N GLY A 8 31.88 9.33 -14.67
CA GLY A 8 30.95 8.45 -13.98
C GLY A 8 30.10 9.26 -13.02
N ALA A 9 29.17 10.06 -13.55
CA ALA A 9 28.07 10.57 -12.74
C ALA A 9 27.26 9.36 -12.26
N MET A 10 27.43 8.98 -11.00
CA MET A 10 26.52 8.02 -10.36
C MET A 10 25.12 8.66 -10.34
N PRO A 11 24.08 7.99 -10.86
CA PRO A 11 22.73 8.49 -10.71
C PRO A 11 22.32 8.33 -9.23
N MET A 12 22.45 9.41 -8.46
CA MET A 12 21.84 9.57 -7.14
C MET A 12 20.40 10.03 -7.33
N PHE A 13 19.51 9.17 -7.82
CA PHE A 13 18.07 9.42 -7.82
C PHE A 13 17.39 8.07 -7.81
N LEU A 14 16.58 7.77 -6.77
CA LEU A 14 15.38 6.91 -6.77
C LEU A 14 14.92 6.52 -5.34
N SER A 15 15.59 6.93 -4.25
CA SER A 15 15.10 6.62 -2.89
C SER A 15 13.87 7.44 -2.45
N GLY A 16 13.64 8.63 -3.02
CA GLY A 16 12.59 9.53 -2.52
C GLY A 16 11.15 9.19 -2.96
N GLU A 17 10.95 8.54 -4.11
CA GLU A 17 9.60 8.22 -4.60
C GLU A 17 9.00 7.00 -3.90
N ASN A 18 9.84 6.00 -3.59
CA ASN A 18 9.42 4.83 -2.82
C ASN A 18 9.16 5.15 -1.35
N ASP A 19 9.94 6.04 -0.74
CA ASP A 19 9.76 6.46 0.66
C ASP A 19 8.40 7.17 0.86
N VAL A 20 8.06 8.12 -0.01
CA VAL A 20 6.76 8.83 0.01
C VAL A 20 5.59 7.87 -0.25
N GLY A 21 5.75 6.91 -1.16
CA GLY A 21 4.74 5.88 -1.40
C GLY A 21 4.50 5.00 -0.17
N GLN A 22 5.57 4.55 0.49
CA GLN A 22 5.51 3.73 1.70
C GLN A 22 4.88 4.48 2.88
N ASP A 23 5.23 5.75 3.10
CA ASP A 23 4.59 6.57 4.13
C ASP A 23 3.11 6.76 3.87
N LYS A 24 2.73 6.95 2.60
CA LYS A 24 1.32 7.07 2.22
C LYS A 24 0.56 5.77 2.46
N VAL A 25 1.16 4.62 2.17
CA VAL A 25 0.58 3.31 2.47
C VAL A 25 0.34 3.15 3.97
N ARG A 26 1.34 3.43 4.81
CA ARG A 26 1.22 3.36 6.28
C ARG A 26 0.10 4.27 6.80
N PHE A 27 0.03 5.49 6.28
CA PHE A 27 -1.04 6.43 6.62
C PHE A 27 -2.42 5.85 6.29
N LEU A 28 -2.62 5.31 5.09
CA LEU A 28 -3.90 4.74 4.66
C LEU A 28 -4.30 3.50 5.47
N LEU A 29 -3.34 2.65 5.86
CA LEU A 29 -3.60 1.49 6.73
C LEU A 29 -4.05 1.93 8.13
N SER A 30 -3.43 2.97 8.69
CA SER A 30 -3.85 3.55 9.96
C SER A 30 -5.27 4.13 9.90
N GLU A 31 -5.57 4.89 8.85
CA GLU A 31 -6.93 5.43 8.61
C GLU A 31 -7.96 4.31 8.46
N LEU A 32 -7.62 3.24 7.72
CA LEU A 32 -8.48 2.07 7.59
C LEU A 32 -8.77 1.45 8.95
N ASN A 33 -7.75 1.24 9.78
CA ASN A 33 -7.94 0.68 11.12
C ASN A 33 -8.79 1.55 12.03
N GLN A 34 -8.63 2.87 11.97
CA GLN A 34 -9.48 3.79 12.73
C GLN A 34 -10.94 3.71 12.29
N GLU A 35 -11.19 3.67 10.99
CA GLU A 35 -12.54 3.48 10.45
C GLU A 35 -13.12 2.15 10.92
N LEU A 36 -12.38 1.04 10.81
CA LEU A 36 -12.85 -0.28 11.25
C LEU A 36 -13.07 -0.38 12.77
N ALA A 37 -12.33 0.38 13.58
CA ALA A 37 -12.53 0.43 15.03
C ALA A 37 -13.82 1.14 15.44
N THR A 38 -14.36 2.01 14.57
CA THR A 38 -15.59 2.77 14.81
C THR A 38 -16.80 2.22 14.04
N ALA A 39 -16.56 1.35 13.06
CA ALA A 39 -17.60 0.73 12.26
C ALA A 39 -18.43 -0.28 13.07
N GLU A 40 -19.74 -0.09 13.08
CA GLU A 40 -20.70 -1.05 13.61
C GLU A 40 -21.01 -2.13 12.55
N ASN A 41 -21.26 -3.37 12.99
CA ASN A 41 -21.63 -4.52 12.14
C ASN A 41 -20.57 -5.06 11.15
N LEU A 42 -19.27 -4.88 11.44
CA LEU A 42 -18.24 -5.63 10.71
C LEU A 42 -18.26 -7.11 11.09
N ASP A 43 -18.30 -7.98 10.09
CA ASP A 43 -18.13 -9.41 10.31
C ASP A 43 -16.66 -9.75 10.63
N GLN A 44 -16.48 -10.83 11.39
CA GLN A 44 -15.16 -11.25 11.87
C GLN A 44 -14.19 -11.56 10.71
N GLU A 45 -14.69 -12.11 9.59
CA GLU A 45 -13.87 -12.46 8.44
C GLU A 45 -13.27 -11.22 7.77
N THR A 46 -14.06 -10.16 7.65
CA THR A 46 -13.62 -8.87 7.11
C THR A 46 -12.60 -8.18 8.02
N LEU A 47 -12.76 -8.27 9.34
CA LEU A 47 -11.77 -7.78 10.30
C LEU A 47 -10.44 -8.56 10.20
N ASP A 48 -10.50 -9.88 10.09
CA ASP A 48 -9.31 -10.73 9.96
C ASP A 48 -8.56 -10.47 8.63
N LEU A 49 -9.29 -10.27 7.53
CA LEU A 49 -8.70 -9.88 6.25
C LEU A 49 -8.01 -8.51 6.30
N ALA A 50 -8.63 -7.52 6.94
CA ALA A 50 -8.04 -6.19 7.08
C ALA A 50 -6.73 -6.22 7.90
N ARG A 51 -6.72 -6.95 9.03
CA ARG A 51 -5.52 -7.15 9.85
C ARG A 51 -4.42 -7.90 9.10
N LYS A 52 -4.80 -8.91 8.32
CA LYS A 52 -3.85 -9.64 7.48
C LYS A 52 -3.22 -8.71 6.45
N LEU A 53 -4.03 -7.90 5.75
CA LEU A 53 -3.54 -6.93 4.77
C LEU A 53 -2.55 -5.96 5.42
N GLU A 54 -2.87 -5.38 6.57
CA GLU A 54 -1.97 -4.47 7.29
C GLU A 54 -0.62 -5.12 7.59
N LYS A 55 -0.63 -6.31 8.19
CA LYS A 55 0.59 -7.01 8.57
C LYS A 55 1.45 -7.39 7.35
N ASP A 56 0.82 -7.90 6.30
CA ASP A 56 1.53 -8.27 5.07
C ASP A 56 2.15 -7.02 4.42
N MET A 57 1.42 -5.90 4.39
CA MET A 57 1.91 -4.64 3.85
C MET A 57 3.09 -4.07 4.65
N GLU A 58 3.05 -4.13 5.98
CA GLU A 58 4.15 -3.69 6.83
C GLU A 58 5.43 -4.49 6.53
N LEU A 59 5.31 -5.82 6.42
CA LEU A 59 6.43 -6.70 6.06
C LEU A 59 7.00 -6.40 4.67
N LEU A 60 6.15 -6.12 3.69
CA LEU A 60 6.59 -5.81 2.33
C LEU A 60 7.31 -4.47 2.24
N ILE A 61 6.83 -3.47 2.97
CA ILE A 61 7.49 -2.16 3.07
C ILE A 61 8.88 -2.33 3.69
N GLU A 62 8.97 -3.06 4.80
CA GLU A 62 10.25 -3.35 5.47
C GLU A 62 11.22 -4.10 4.56
N ARG A 63 10.71 -5.02 3.75
CA ARG A 63 11.51 -5.87 2.84
C ARG A 63 11.73 -5.27 1.46
N SER A 64 11.04 -4.17 1.13
CA SER A 64 10.97 -3.60 -0.22
C SER A 64 10.61 -4.66 -1.28
N GLU A 65 9.63 -5.52 -0.96
CA GLU A 65 9.13 -6.58 -1.83
C GLU A 65 7.88 -6.14 -2.63
N PRO A 66 7.61 -6.77 -3.80
CA PRO A 66 6.44 -6.44 -4.62
C PRO A 66 5.11 -6.90 -3.98
N VAL A 67 4.19 -5.95 -3.82
CA VAL A 67 2.80 -6.03 -3.25
C VAL A 67 1.73 -6.83 -4.04
N SER A 68 2.11 -7.88 -4.79
CA SER A 68 1.24 -8.44 -5.87
C SER A 68 0.06 -9.24 -5.34
N ALA A 69 0.25 -9.98 -4.26
CA ALA A 69 -0.81 -10.73 -3.60
C ALA A 69 -1.70 -9.81 -2.74
N GLU A 70 -1.09 -8.78 -2.16
CA GLU A 70 -1.67 -7.83 -1.22
C GLU A 70 -2.56 -6.84 -1.95
N LEU A 71 -2.21 -6.47 -3.19
CA LEU A 71 -3.09 -5.75 -4.10
C LEU A 71 -4.42 -6.50 -4.31
N GLY A 72 -4.36 -7.83 -4.51
CA GLY A 72 -5.55 -8.66 -4.63
C GLY A 72 -6.41 -8.67 -3.36
N ASN A 73 -5.77 -8.74 -2.19
CA ASN A 73 -6.47 -8.67 -0.91
C ASN A 73 -7.12 -7.30 -0.67
N ALA A 74 -6.44 -6.21 -1.04
CA ALA A 74 -6.96 -4.85 -0.96
C ALA A 74 -8.19 -4.65 -1.87
N ILE A 75 -8.16 -5.16 -3.10
CA ILE A 75 -9.30 -5.14 -4.03
C ILE A 75 -10.48 -5.97 -3.48
N ALA A 76 -10.21 -7.14 -2.89
CA ALA A 76 -11.27 -7.96 -2.32
C ALA A 76 -11.96 -7.27 -1.13
N LEU A 77 -11.19 -6.61 -0.27
CA LEU A 77 -11.74 -5.81 0.84
C LEU A 77 -12.50 -4.57 0.33
N GLU A 78 -12.01 -3.89 -0.72
CA GLU A 78 -12.71 -2.75 -1.33
C GLU A 78 -14.13 -3.16 -1.76
N ALA A 79 -14.25 -4.29 -2.46
CA ALA A 79 -15.53 -4.82 -2.92
C ALA A 79 -16.49 -5.16 -1.76
N ARG A 80 -15.97 -5.62 -0.62
CA ARG A 80 -16.77 -5.90 0.58
C ARG A 80 -17.30 -4.63 1.22
N PHE A 81 -16.48 -3.58 1.27
CA PHE A 81 -16.87 -2.31 1.89
C PHE A 81 -17.77 -1.44 1.02
N ALA A 82 -17.78 -1.64 -0.30
CA ALA A 82 -18.57 -0.84 -1.23
C ALA A 82 -20.07 -0.76 -0.90
N ALA A 83 -20.64 -1.78 -0.25
CA ALA A 83 -22.06 -1.82 0.10
C ALA A 83 -22.41 -1.16 1.44
N THR A 84 -21.51 -1.23 2.43
CA THR A 84 -21.84 -0.95 3.84
C THR A 84 -20.88 0.02 4.54
N HIS A 85 -19.66 0.19 4.03
CA HIS A 85 -18.62 1.01 4.66
C HIS A 85 -17.96 1.94 3.62
N PRO A 86 -18.66 2.99 3.16
CA PRO A 86 -18.19 3.84 2.06
C PRO A 86 -16.88 4.58 2.37
N VAL A 87 -16.60 4.86 3.65
CA VAL A 87 -15.33 5.49 4.05
C VAL A 87 -14.17 4.48 3.94
N ALA A 88 -14.35 3.26 4.45
CA ALA A 88 -13.36 2.19 4.34
C ALA A 88 -13.08 1.80 2.88
N GLU A 89 -14.12 1.76 2.03
CA GLU A 89 -13.98 1.56 0.59
C GLU A 89 -13.11 2.64 -0.05
N ARG A 90 -13.38 3.92 0.26
CA ARG A 90 -12.59 5.04 -0.28
C ARG A 90 -11.12 4.94 0.11
N ILE A 91 -10.83 4.59 1.35
CA ILE A 91 -9.46 4.42 1.86
C ILE A 91 -8.74 3.29 1.10
N LEU A 92 -9.40 2.14 0.91
CA LEU A 92 -8.83 1.03 0.16
C LEU A 92 -8.63 1.32 -1.32
N ARG A 93 -9.57 2.02 -1.97
CA ARG A 93 -9.42 2.46 -3.35
C ARG A 93 -8.19 3.35 -3.51
N GLU A 94 -7.95 4.24 -2.55
CA GLU A 94 -6.74 5.06 -2.53
C GLU A 94 -5.48 4.20 -2.29
N LEU A 95 -5.56 3.21 -1.41
CA LEU A 95 -4.46 2.27 -1.15
C LEU A 95 -4.09 1.51 -2.43
N VAL A 96 -5.06 0.89 -3.11
CA VAL A 96 -4.88 0.19 -4.40
C VAL A 96 -4.20 1.10 -5.43
N ALA A 97 -4.62 2.36 -5.52
CA ALA A 97 -4.04 3.33 -6.45
C ALA A 97 -2.59 3.72 -6.10
N VAL A 98 -2.22 3.74 -4.81
CA VAL A 98 -0.83 3.97 -4.38
C VAL A 98 0.02 2.73 -4.66
N LEU A 99 -0.47 1.54 -4.31
CA LEU A 99 0.22 0.27 -4.56
C LEU A 99 0.47 0.04 -6.06
N GLY A 100 -0.52 0.32 -6.92
CA GLY A 100 -0.35 0.22 -8.38
C GLY A 100 0.64 1.24 -8.95
N ARG A 101 0.84 2.40 -8.30
CA ARG A 101 1.86 3.39 -8.70
C ARG A 101 3.26 3.01 -8.25
N MET A 102 3.40 2.31 -7.12
CA MET A 102 4.69 1.82 -6.61
C MET A 102 5.34 0.75 -7.50
N GLY A 103 4.62 0.26 -8.51
CA GLY A 103 5.21 -0.61 -9.52
C GLY A 103 5.23 -2.06 -9.08
N ILE A 104 4.10 -2.71 -9.30
CA ILE A 104 4.03 -4.07 -9.83
C ILE A 104 3.28 -4.00 -11.14
#